data_AF-A0A2V6JV97-F1
#
_entry.id   AF-A0A2V6JV97-F1
#
_cell.length_a   1.000
_cell.length_b   1.000
_cell.length_c   1.000
_cell.angle_alpha   90.00
_cell.angle_beta   90.00
_cell.angle_gamma   90.00
#
_symmetry.space_group_name_H-M   'P 1'
#
loop_
_entity.id
_entity.type
_entity.pdbx_description
1 polymer ?
#
loop_
_entity_poly.entity_id
_entity_poly.type
_entity_poly.pdbx_seq_one_letter_code
_entity_poly.pdbx_strand_id
1 'polypeptide(L)'
;DQVTDQQIQDAAKTTEALIGDVLVNRTSYREHAKDYQAIDGALGALEMRAANYQNNEAEIKLIQDLRAAMRNLRRIHKEIGPFRQAEAEGVRSLFRSLIHHELSKKRSASLNKTTQ
;
A
#
# COMPACT_ATOMS: atom_id res chain seq x y z
N ASP A 1 -2.35 14.75 -6.47
CA ASP A 1 -1.88 16.06 -5.92
C ASP A 1 -0.86 15.78 -4.80
N GLN A 2 -0.19 16.81 -4.27
CA GLN A 2 0.86 16.67 -3.24
C GLN A 2 0.42 15.94 -1.96
N VAL A 3 -0.84 16.09 -1.55
CA VAL A 3 -1.41 15.43 -0.36
C VAL A 3 -1.55 13.93 -0.60
N THR A 4 -2.00 13.54 -1.79
CA THR A 4 -2.10 12.12 -2.19
C THR A 4 -0.72 11.47 -2.24
N ASP A 5 0.30 12.19 -2.72
CA ASP A 5 1.67 11.69 -2.78
C ASP A 5 2.28 11.46 -1.41
N GLN A 6 2.07 12.41 -0.49
CA GLN A 6 2.57 12.31 0.87
C GLN A 6 1.93 11.12 1.60
N GLN A 7 0.62 10.94 1.44
CA GLN A 7 -0.12 9.82 2.03
C GLN A 7 0.35 8.46 1.50
N ILE A 8 0.62 8.36 0.19
CA ILE A 8 1.20 7.13 -0.39
C ILE A 8 2.60 6.88 0.16
N GLN A 9 3.45 7.91 0.28
CA GLN A 9 4.80 7.77 0.82
C GLN A 9 4.82 7.38 2.29
N ASP A 10 3.94 7.95 3.10
CA ASP A 10 3.85 7.62 4.52
C ASP A 10 3.29 6.20 4.73
N ALA A 11 2.28 5.81 3.94
CA ALA A 11 1.83 4.43 3.88
C ALA A 11 2.93 3.48 3.40
N ALA A 12 3.78 3.90 2.45
CA ALA A 12 4.91 3.11 1.96
C ALA A 12 5.95 2.82 3.03
N LYS A 13 6.37 3.88 3.74
CA LYS A 13 7.35 3.76 4.83
C LYS A 13 6.83 2.85 5.93
N THR A 14 5.58 3.05 6.34
CA THR A 14 4.94 2.23 7.38
C THR A 14 4.81 0.78 6.94
N THR A 15 4.43 0.54 5.68
CA THR A 15 4.29 -0.82 5.12
C THR A 15 5.63 -1.52 4.99
N GLU A 16 6.68 -0.85 4.50
CA GLU A 16 8.03 -1.44 4.38
C GLU A 16 8.64 -1.74 5.76
N ALA A 17 8.45 -0.88 6.76
CA ALA A 17 8.88 -1.15 8.13
C ALA A 17 8.16 -2.37 8.71
N LEU A 18 6.82 -2.39 8.63
CA LEU A 18 5.99 -3.51 9.07
C LEU A 18 6.42 -4.82 8.40
N ILE A 19 6.53 -4.84 7.08
CA ILE A 19 6.94 -6.03 6.32
C ILE A 19 8.34 -6.46 6.71
N GLY A 20 9.26 -5.52 6.90
CA GLY A 20 10.61 -5.80 7.38
C GLY A 20 10.58 -6.58 8.69
N ASP A 21 9.95 -6.02 9.71
CA ASP A 21 9.85 -6.60 11.06
C ASP A 21 9.15 -7.96 11.07
N VAL A 22 8.10 -8.07 10.25
CA VAL A 22 7.34 -9.30 10.01
C VAL A 22 8.20 -10.38 9.35
N LEU A 23 9.01 -10.04 8.34
CA LEU A 23 9.90 -10.98 7.64
C LEU A 23 11.04 -11.49 8.52
N VAL A 24 11.59 -10.64 9.39
CA VAL A 24 12.66 -11.03 10.32
C VAL A 24 12.14 -11.61 11.64
N ASN A 25 10.82 -11.77 11.76
CA ASN A 25 10.14 -12.30 12.93
C ASN A 25 10.57 -11.61 14.25
N ARG A 26 10.78 -10.29 14.21
CA ARG A 26 11.29 -9.53 15.35
C ARG A 26 10.21 -9.08 16.33
N THR A 27 8.95 -9.20 15.93
CA THR A 27 7.83 -8.51 16.58
C THR A 27 6.59 -9.39 16.59
N SER A 28 5.73 -9.15 17.56
CA SER A 28 4.39 -9.73 17.66
C SER A 28 3.33 -8.89 16.95
N TYR A 29 2.19 -9.50 16.66
CA TYR A 29 1.01 -8.78 16.14
C TYR A 29 0.61 -7.58 16.99
N ARG A 30 0.76 -7.66 18.32
CA ARG A 30 0.35 -6.57 19.24
C ARG A 30 1.15 -5.29 19.00
N GLU A 31 2.42 -5.41 18.66
CA GLU A 31 3.31 -4.26 18.41
C GLU A 31 2.89 -3.52 17.13
N HIS A 32 2.39 -4.24 16.13
CA HIS A 32 2.02 -3.69 14.83
C HIS A 32 0.52 -3.47 14.62
N ALA A 33 -0.33 -3.74 15.62
CA ALA A 33 -1.77 -3.65 15.46
C ALA A 33 -2.23 -2.24 14.99
N LYS A 34 -1.54 -1.19 15.46
CA LYS A 34 -1.79 0.19 15.05
C LYS A 34 -1.34 0.46 13.61
N ASP A 35 -0.22 -0.12 13.19
CA ASP A 35 0.30 0.03 11.82
C ASP A 35 -0.66 -0.60 10.80
N TYR A 36 -1.18 -1.79 11.10
CA TYR A 36 -2.21 -2.42 10.27
C TYR A 36 -3.46 -1.54 10.11
N GLN A 37 -3.91 -0.89 11.19
CA GLN A 37 -5.06 0.03 11.13
C GLN A 37 -4.73 1.30 10.34
N ALA A 38 -3.55 1.87 10.55
CA ALA A 38 -3.09 3.05 9.84
C ALA A 38 -3.00 2.81 8.33
N ILE A 39 -2.42 1.66 7.92
CA ILE A 39 -2.30 1.28 6.51
C ILE A 39 -3.69 1.05 5.88
N ASP A 40 -4.60 0.32 6.53
CA ASP A 40 -5.95 0.10 5.97
C ASP A 40 -6.75 1.41 5.85
N GLY A 41 -6.60 2.34 6.81
CA GLY A 41 -7.18 3.67 6.74
C GLY A 41 -6.62 4.49 5.58
N ALA A 42 -5.30 4.48 5.41
CA ALA A 42 -4.63 5.18 4.30
C ALA A 42 -5.05 4.62 2.94
N LEU A 43 -5.09 3.29 2.79
CA LEU A 43 -5.54 2.64 1.55
C LEU A 43 -7.02 2.92 1.26
N GLY A 44 -7.87 3.01 2.29
CA GLY A 44 -9.27 3.40 2.10
C GLY A 44 -9.44 4.85 1.65
N ALA A 45 -8.64 5.77 2.19
CA ALA A 45 -8.64 7.15 1.72
C ALA A 45 -8.16 7.27 0.27
N LEU A 46 -7.16 6.46 -0.12
CA LEU A 46 -6.68 6.40 -1.50
C LEU A 46 -7.73 5.82 -2.44
N GLU A 47 -8.41 4.74 -2.05
CA GLU A 47 -9.48 4.13 -2.85
C GLU A 47 -10.62 5.14 -3.11
N MET A 48 -11.08 5.84 -2.07
CA MET A 48 -12.13 6.87 -2.21
C MET A 48 -11.71 8.02 -3.13
N ARG A 49 -10.43 8.41 -3.11
CA ARG A 49 -9.92 9.44 -4.02
C ARG A 49 -9.80 8.93 -5.44
N ALA A 50 -9.25 7.73 -5.64
CA ALA A 50 -9.10 7.11 -6.95
C ALA A 50 -10.44 6.94 -7.66
N ALA A 51 -11.51 6.62 -6.91
CA ALA A 51 -12.88 6.51 -7.41
C ALA A 51 -13.47 7.82 -7.96
N ASN A 52 -12.94 8.98 -7.55
CA ASN A 52 -13.42 10.29 -8.01
C ASN A 52 -12.77 10.73 -9.34
N TYR A 53 -11.78 9.99 -9.85
CA TYR A 53 -11.12 10.29 -11.12
C TYR A 53 -11.62 9.37 -12.24
N GLN A 54 -11.80 9.92 -13.45
CA GLN A 54 -12.16 9.12 -14.63
C GLN A 54 -10.99 8.22 -15.06
N ASN A 55 -11.30 7.02 -15.57
CA ASN A 55 -10.35 6.02 -16.09
C ASN A 55 -9.33 5.47 -15.08
N ASN A 56 -9.72 5.37 -13.79
CA ASN A 56 -8.84 4.94 -12.70
C ASN A 56 -9.03 3.49 -12.23
N GLU A 57 -9.72 2.65 -13.02
CA GLU A 57 -10.07 1.27 -12.67
C GLU A 57 -8.86 0.41 -12.28
N ALA A 58 -7.73 0.56 -12.98
CA ALA A 58 -6.51 -0.17 -12.68
C ALA A 58 -5.92 0.21 -11.30
N GLU A 59 -5.98 1.49 -10.91
CA GLU A 59 -5.52 1.96 -9.62
C GLU A 59 -6.43 1.46 -8.50
N ILE A 60 -7.74 1.58 -8.69
CA ILE A 60 -8.76 1.11 -7.74
C ILE A 60 -8.56 -0.39 -7.49
N LYS A 61 -8.42 -1.19 -8.56
CA LYS A 61 -8.17 -2.62 -8.45
C LYS A 61 -6.87 -2.91 -7.69
N LEU A 62 -5.79 -2.20 -7.99
CA LEU A 62 -4.50 -2.38 -7.32
C LEU A 62 -4.57 -2.03 -5.82
N ILE A 63 -5.29 -0.97 -5.45
CA ILE A 63 -5.54 -0.61 -4.05
C ILE A 63 -6.36 -1.70 -3.36
N GLN A 64 -7.41 -2.22 -4.01
CA GLN A 64 -8.25 -3.29 -3.47
C GLN A 64 -7.46 -4.60 -3.25
N ASP A 65 -6.65 -5.00 -4.22
CA ASP A 65 -5.77 -6.17 -4.12
C ASP A 65 -4.76 -6.01 -2.97
N LEU A 66 -4.16 -4.82 -2.84
CA LEU A 66 -3.25 -4.50 -1.73
C LEU A 66 -3.95 -4.53 -0.37
N ARG A 67 -5.18 -4.01 -0.26
CA ARG A 67 -5.98 -4.07 0.98
C ARG A 67 -6.32 -5.51 1.36
N ALA A 68 -6.69 -6.34 0.38
CA ALA A 68 -6.98 -7.75 0.60
C ALA A 68 -5.72 -8.49 1.11
N ALA A 69 -4.58 -8.29 0.46
CA ALA A 69 -3.30 -8.86 0.88
C ALA A 69 -2.89 -8.39 2.28
N MET A 70 -3.06 -7.10 2.61
CA MET A 70 -2.80 -6.57 3.95
C MET A 70 -3.70 -7.16 5.04
N ARG A 71 -4.98 -7.45 4.72
CA ARG A 71 -5.90 -8.12 5.65
C ARG A 71 -5.51 -9.57 5.88
N ASN A 72 -5.09 -10.28 4.83
CA ASN A 72 -4.52 -11.62 4.94
C ASN A 72 -3.25 -11.60 5.79
N LEU A 73 -2.39 -10.60 5.56
CA LEU A 73 -1.19 -10.36 6.33
C LEU A 73 -1.53 -10.23 7.82
N ARG A 74 -2.40 -9.28 8.14
CA ARG A 74 -2.88 -9.06 9.51
C ARG A 74 -3.41 -10.34 10.17
N ARG A 75 -4.23 -11.10 9.44
CA ARG A 75 -4.83 -12.35 9.94
C ARG A 75 -3.75 -13.39 10.26
N ILE A 76 -2.82 -13.63 9.35
CA ILE A 76 -1.73 -14.59 9.54
C ILE A 76 -0.84 -14.18 10.70
N HIS A 77 -0.47 -12.90 10.79
CA HIS A 77 0.35 -12.39 11.88
C HIS A 77 -0.34 -12.57 13.25
N LYS A 78 -1.66 -12.43 13.29
CA LYS A 78 -2.48 -12.60 14.49
C LYS A 78 -2.68 -14.06 14.88
N GLU A 79 -2.91 -14.95 13.91
CA GLU A 79 -3.38 -16.33 14.15
C GLU A 79 -2.26 -17.38 14.20
N ILE A 80 -1.16 -17.18 13.45
CA ILE A 80 -0.20 -18.27 13.16
C ILE A 80 1.20 -18.01 13.77
N GLY A 81 1.42 -16.89 14.46
CA GLY A 81 2.80 -16.52 14.84
C GLY A 81 3.64 -16.37 13.56
N PRO A 82 4.95 -16.69 13.53
CA PRO A 82 5.89 -16.23 12.50
C PRO A 82 5.32 -16.28 11.08
N PHE A 83 5.44 -15.12 10.47
CA PHE A 83 4.77 -14.74 9.27
C PHE A 83 5.18 -15.58 8.07
N ARG A 84 4.23 -16.09 7.29
CA ARG A 84 4.58 -16.76 6.03
C ARG A 84 5.16 -15.72 5.07
N GLN A 85 6.47 -15.78 4.87
CA GLN A 85 7.29 -14.89 4.03
C GLN A 85 6.63 -14.52 2.70
N ALA A 86 5.96 -15.48 2.03
CA ALA A 86 5.26 -15.27 0.76
C ALA A 86 4.18 -14.17 0.81
N GLU A 87 3.43 -14.06 1.91
CA GLU A 87 2.35 -13.06 2.04
C GLU A 87 2.94 -11.66 2.28
N ALA A 88 4.04 -11.57 3.04
CA ALA A 88 4.73 -10.32 3.29
C ALA A 88 5.41 -9.80 2.01
N GLU A 89 6.03 -10.69 1.25
CA GLU A 89 6.60 -10.36 -0.06
C GLU A 89 5.52 -9.97 -1.08
N GLY A 90 4.36 -10.64 -1.06
CA GLY A 90 3.21 -10.30 -1.90
C GLY A 90 2.68 -8.89 -1.63
N VAL A 91 2.46 -8.54 -0.36
CA VAL A 91 2.08 -7.17 0.03
C VAL A 91 3.14 -6.17 -0.44
N ARG A 92 4.43 -6.46 -0.23
CA ARG A 92 5.52 -5.57 -0.63
C ARG A 92 5.50 -5.30 -2.13
N SER A 93 5.30 -6.35 -2.92
CA SER A 93 5.24 -6.26 -4.39
C SER A 93 4.05 -5.40 -4.84
N LEU A 94 2.86 -5.64 -4.29
CA LEU A 94 1.65 -4.86 -4.60
C LEU A 94 1.81 -3.38 -4.23
N PHE A 95 2.41 -3.10 -3.07
CA PHE A 95 2.66 -1.74 -2.62
C PHE A 95 3.64 -1.01 -3.57
N ARG A 96 4.72 -1.67 -3.99
CA ARG A 96 5.66 -1.11 -4.97
C ARG A 96 4.98 -0.82 -6.30
N SER A 97 4.13 -1.73 -6.79
CA SER A 97 3.34 -1.50 -7.99
C SER A 97 2.47 -0.25 -7.87
N LEU A 98 1.85 0.00 -6.71
CA LEU A 98 1.05 1.20 -6.47
C LEU A 98 1.90 2.47 -6.59
N ILE A 99 3.08 2.50 -5.96
CA ILE A 99 4.02 3.63 -6.07
C ILE A 99 4.43 3.84 -7.54
N HIS A 100 4.80 2.77 -8.25
CA HIS A 100 5.21 2.86 -9.65
C HIS A 100 4.09 3.40 -10.55
N HIS A 101 2.86 2.94 -10.33
CA HIS A 101 1.70 3.42 -11.05
C HIS A 101 1.50 4.93 -10.86
N GLU A 102 1.56 5.41 -9.62
CA GLU A 102 1.40 6.83 -9.29
C GLU A 102 2.53 7.71 -9.83
N LEU A 103 3.78 7.24 -9.77
CA LEU A 103 4.91 7.92 -10.41
C LEU A 103 4.77 7.98 -11.94
N SER A 104 4.24 6.93 -12.57
CA SER A 104 4.04 6.88 -14.02
C SER A 104 3.02 7.92 -14.49
N LYS A 105 1.91 8.08 -13.76
CA LYS A 105 0.88 9.09 -14.03
C LYS A 105 1.41 10.52 -13.97
N LYS A 106 2.28 10.82 -13.01
CA LYS A 106 2.92 12.14 -12.92
C LYS A 106 3.82 12.43 -14.11
N ARG A 107 4.57 11.44 -14.58
CA ARG A 107 5.44 11.58 -15.76
C ARG A 107 4.62 11.86 -17.00
N SER A 108 3.54 11.10 -17.25
CA SER A 108 2.66 11.35 -18.40
C SER A 108 1.93 12.69 -18.30
N ALA A 109 1.48 13.10 -17.12
CA ALA A 109 0.86 14.42 -16.92
C ALA A 109 1.83 15.60 -17.12
N SER A 110 3.11 15.46 -16.75
CA SER A 110 4.13 16.50 -16.95
C SER A 110 4.60 16.58 -18.41
N LEU A 111 4.73 15.45 -19.09
CA LEU A 111 5.01 15.40 -20.54
C LEU A 111 3.91 16.10 -21.35
N ASN A 112 2.63 15.85 -21.04
CA ASN A 112 1.52 16.52 -21.72
C ASN A 112 1.46 18.04 -21.48
N LYS A 113 1.96 18.55 -20.35
CA LYS A 113 2.04 19.99 -20.06
C LYS A 113 3.21 20.72 -20.73
N THR A 114 4.22 19.99 -21.19
CA THR A 114 5.42 20.59 -21.82
C THR A 114 5.28 20.66 -23.35
N THR A 115 4.20 20.10 -23.90
CA THR A 115 3.95 19.99 -25.34
C THR A 115 2.76 20.84 -25.82
N GLN A 116 2.28 21.79 -24.98
CA GLN A 116 1.23 22.76 -25.32
C GLN A 116 1.78 24.18 -25.31
#